data_AF-A0AA35X8F2-F1
#
_entry.id   AF-A0AA35X8F2-F1
#
_cell.length_a   1.000
_cell.length_b   1.000
_cell.length_c   1.000
_cell.angle_alpha   90.00
_cell.angle_beta   90.00
_cell.angle_gamma   90.00
#
_symmetry.space_group_name_H-M   'P 1'
#
loop_
_entity.id
_entity.type
_entity.pdbx_description
1 polymer ?
#
loop_
_entity_poly.entity_id
_entity_poly.type
_entity_poly.pdbx_seq_one_letter_code
_entity_poly.pdbx_strand_id
1 'polypeptide(L)'
;AHAHTQQSTPTPPPTAPKTTRPRPNPPNNQGSLRMVKGGSSGAAMMTGPETVLSSAPGGKGGVSQKIQQLLNTLKRPKKNRRPIEEYYQDQDTLAPEEDPNAPKPVGPNMQPAVGVPVESRHHWHRSLEAAVQHYSSTLAKSPAISVVDPHGKVSVAATYSKLTNRSQRVASYMLNKLGGGKMVQPGDRVALVFRPDEAAQFATALYGCIFAAVIPVAIEPPVTKDDPGGQQVGFLLGSLGVTVALTSEATAKALPKEEGKDHIILFKGWPRLTWFVTEHLPKVSKDWSPPPRPQADAPTYIEYSTMKDGSALGVAVTRSALLTHCRSLSTACLYKEGEVIVCTEDPKRSIGLWHAVMTAAYNGLHVVYVPPNVMTTLPTAWLHMIQRHKGNNIILVDF
;
A
#
# COMPACT_ATOMS: atom_id res chain seq x y z
N ALA A 1 50.51 27.41 -35.80
CA ALA A 1 50.88 26.27 -36.65
C ALA A 1 49.84 25.18 -36.45
N HIS A 2 49.23 24.74 -37.56
CA HIS A 2 48.14 23.77 -37.63
C HIS A 2 48.49 22.39 -37.04
N ALA A 3 47.48 21.71 -36.47
CA ALA A 3 47.15 20.33 -36.83
C ALA A 3 45.74 19.97 -36.32
N HIS A 4 44.81 19.82 -37.27
CA HIS A 4 43.54 19.13 -37.07
C HIS A 4 43.79 17.62 -37.07
N THR A 5 43.12 16.88 -36.18
CA THR A 5 42.93 15.43 -36.34
C THR A 5 41.46 15.14 -36.10
N GLN A 6 40.76 14.79 -37.18
CA GLN A 6 39.41 14.26 -37.15
C GLN A 6 39.47 12.80 -36.69
N GLN A 7 38.66 12.41 -35.70
CA GLN A 7 38.28 11.02 -35.48
C GLN A 7 36.79 10.87 -35.77
N SER A 8 36.51 10.03 -36.77
CA SER A 8 35.20 9.63 -37.23
C SER A 8 34.52 8.70 -36.23
N THR A 9 33.25 8.96 -35.94
CA THR A 9 32.36 8.03 -35.24
C THR A 9 31.80 7.01 -36.24
N PRO A 10 31.68 5.71 -35.89
CA PRO A 10 30.99 4.75 -36.74
C PRO A 10 29.47 4.93 -36.65
N THR A 11 28.81 5.00 -37.81
CA THR A 11 27.35 4.97 -37.94
C THR A 11 26.79 3.58 -37.60
N PRO A 12 25.67 3.47 -36.89
CA PRO A 12 25.00 2.19 -36.65
C PRO A 12 24.35 1.65 -37.95
N PRO A 13 24.25 0.33 -38.13
CA PRO A 13 23.63 -0.27 -39.31
C PRO A 13 22.10 -0.03 -39.33
N PRO A 14 21.47 -0.01 -40.52
CA PRO A 14 20.04 0.20 -40.65
C PRO A 14 19.24 -0.98 -40.08
N THR A 15 18.24 -0.67 -39.23
CA THR A 15 17.25 -1.63 -38.73
C THR A 15 16.36 -2.16 -39.85
N ALA A 16 16.23 -3.49 -39.93
CA ALA A 16 15.33 -4.18 -40.85
C ALA A 16 13.84 -3.80 -40.62
N PRO A 17 13.00 -3.79 -41.67
CA PRO A 17 11.59 -3.41 -41.55
C PRO A 17 10.79 -4.44 -40.74
N LYS A 18 9.97 -3.95 -39.81
CA LYS A 18 9.02 -4.77 -39.02
C LYS A 18 7.94 -5.33 -39.95
N THR A 19 7.90 -6.65 -40.11
CA THR A 19 6.77 -7.35 -40.72
C THR A 19 5.60 -7.38 -39.74
N THR A 20 4.50 -6.73 -40.13
CA THR A 20 3.22 -6.73 -39.41
C THR A 20 2.49 -8.04 -39.66
N ARG A 21 2.31 -8.88 -38.64
CA ARG A 21 1.31 -9.96 -38.66
C ARG A 21 -0.07 -9.39 -38.33
N PRO A 22 -1.14 -9.70 -39.09
CA PRO A 22 -2.51 -9.34 -38.71
C PRO A 22 -2.95 -10.14 -37.47
N ARG A 23 -3.69 -9.50 -36.56
CA ARG A 23 -4.42 -10.18 -35.47
C ARG A 23 -5.62 -10.96 -36.05
N PRO A 24 -5.95 -12.15 -35.53
CA PRO A 24 -7.22 -12.79 -35.85
C PRO A 24 -8.38 -12.10 -35.12
N ASN A 25 -9.50 -11.93 -35.82
CA ASN A 25 -10.74 -11.37 -35.28
C ASN A 25 -11.40 -12.33 -34.27
N PRO A 26 -12.05 -11.83 -33.21
CA PRO A 26 -12.89 -12.65 -32.34
C PRO A 26 -14.22 -13.02 -33.02
N PRO A 27 -14.81 -14.19 -32.71
CA PRO A 27 -16.08 -14.61 -33.29
C PRO A 27 -17.25 -13.75 -32.76
N ASN A 28 -18.12 -13.38 -33.71
CA ASN A 28 -19.34 -12.61 -33.51
C ASN A 28 -20.43 -13.52 -32.93
N ASN A 29 -20.85 -13.31 -31.67
CA ASN A 29 -22.00 -14.01 -31.10
C ASN A 29 -23.08 -12.99 -30.70
N GLN A 30 -24.01 -12.75 -31.62
CA GLN A 30 -25.26 -12.05 -31.35
C GLN A 30 -26.20 -13.00 -30.59
N GLY A 31 -26.44 -12.71 -29.31
CA GLY A 31 -27.44 -13.37 -28.48
C GLY A 31 -28.13 -12.34 -27.59
N SER A 32 -29.28 -11.84 -28.05
CA SER A 32 -30.15 -10.89 -27.35
C SER A 32 -30.73 -11.53 -26.08
N LEU A 33 -30.44 -10.96 -24.90
CA LEU A 33 -31.10 -11.31 -23.64
C LEU A 33 -31.93 -10.13 -23.15
N ARG A 34 -33.25 -10.28 -23.31
CA ARG A 34 -34.29 -9.33 -22.92
C ARG A 34 -34.67 -9.60 -21.45
N MET A 35 -34.40 -8.63 -20.57
CA MET A 35 -34.85 -8.61 -19.17
C MET A 35 -36.37 -8.37 -19.09
N VAL A 36 -37.09 -9.21 -18.35
CA VAL A 36 -38.49 -8.96 -17.95
C VAL A 36 -38.57 -8.94 -16.42
N LYS A 37 -39.20 -7.88 -15.89
CA LYS A 37 -39.50 -7.60 -14.48
C LYS A 37 -40.74 -8.34 -13.97
N GLY A 38 -40.74 -8.68 -12.68
CA GLY A 38 -41.90 -8.86 -11.79
C GLY A 38 -41.37 -9.23 -10.40
N GLY A 39 -41.58 -8.52 -9.29
CA GLY A 39 -42.83 -7.94 -8.74
C GLY A 39 -43.49 -9.00 -7.85
N SER A 40 -43.13 -9.15 -6.57
CA SER A 40 -43.62 -8.43 -5.36
C SER A 40 -44.52 -9.33 -4.48
N SER A 41 -44.45 -9.11 -3.16
CA SER A 41 -45.37 -9.54 -2.06
C SER A 41 -45.12 -10.95 -1.49
N GLY A 42 -45.09 -11.23 -0.18
CA GLY A 42 -45.34 -10.43 1.03
C GLY A 42 -45.98 -11.34 2.11
N ALA A 43 -45.49 -11.24 3.37
CA ALA A 43 -46.15 -11.64 4.65
C ALA A 43 -46.53 -13.13 4.87
N ALA A 44 -46.67 -13.71 6.05
CA ALA A 44 -46.31 -13.43 7.45
C ALA A 44 -46.58 -14.74 8.26
N MET A 45 -46.08 -14.75 9.50
CA MET A 45 -46.30 -15.66 10.65
C MET A 45 -47.56 -16.55 10.69
N MET A 46 -47.45 -17.74 11.28
CA MET A 46 -48.04 -18.07 12.59
C MET A 46 -47.79 -19.54 13.01
N THR A 47 -47.67 -19.69 14.32
CA THR A 47 -47.41 -20.88 15.14
C THR A 47 -48.63 -21.80 15.31
N GLY A 48 -48.40 -23.10 15.56
CA GLY A 48 -49.41 -24.01 16.13
C GLY A 48 -48.81 -25.38 16.54
N PRO A 49 -49.33 -26.05 17.60
CA PRO A 49 -48.55 -26.97 18.43
C PRO A 49 -48.89 -28.47 18.26
N GLU A 50 -48.19 -29.24 19.09
CA GLU A 50 -48.09 -30.70 19.29
C GLU A 50 -49.36 -31.57 19.13
N THR A 51 -49.15 -32.82 18.71
CA THR A 51 -49.89 -33.97 19.26
C THR A 51 -49.07 -35.26 19.13
N VAL A 52 -48.84 -35.91 20.26
CA VAL A 52 -48.22 -37.23 20.43
C VAL A 52 -49.29 -38.31 20.30
N LEU A 53 -49.02 -39.40 19.59
CA LEU A 53 -49.60 -40.71 19.89
C LEU A 53 -48.77 -41.86 19.32
N SER A 54 -48.31 -42.71 20.24
CA SER A 54 -47.63 -43.98 20.08
C SER A 54 -48.56 -45.10 19.60
N SER A 55 -48.04 -46.02 18.77
CA SER A 55 -48.08 -47.49 18.97
C SER A 55 -47.91 -48.25 17.63
N ALA A 56 -46.88 -49.09 17.56
CA ALA A 56 -46.75 -50.22 16.62
C ALA A 56 -47.68 -51.38 17.10
N PRO A 57 -47.97 -52.48 16.34
CA PRO A 57 -47.13 -53.06 15.27
C PRO A 57 -47.87 -53.70 14.06
N GLY A 58 -47.10 -53.98 13.00
CA GLY A 58 -47.30 -55.19 12.18
C GLY A 58 -48.45 -55.22 11.18
N GLY A 59 -48.48 -54.29 10.21
CA GLY A 59 -49.29 -54.43 8.99
C GLY A 59 -48.41 -54.30 7.76
N LYS A 60 -48.41 -55.31 6.87
CA LYS A 60 -47.64 -55.36 5.62
C LYS A 60 -47.92 -54.11 4.77
N GLY A 61 -47.02 -53.13 4.85
CA GLY A 61 -47.08 -51.89 4.09
C GLY A 61 -46.74 -52.14 2.62
N GLY A 62 -47.76 -52.48 1.82
CA GLY A 62 -47.68 -52.38 0.37
C GLY A 62 -47.50 -50.91 0.00
N VAL A 63 -46.28 -50.53 -0.36
CA VAL A 63 -45.95 -49.18 -0.81
C VAL A 63 -46.76 -48.92 -2.09
N SER A 64 -47.65 -47.92 -2.05
CA SER A 64 -48.48 -47.51 -3.19
C SER A 64 -47.62 -47.35 -4.45
N GLN A 65 -48.12 -47.81 -5.60
CA GLN A 65 -47.38 -47.76 -6.88
C GLN A 65 -46.83 -46.34 -7.17
N LYS A 66 -47.55 -45.29 -6.76
CA LYS A 66 -47.07 -43.90 -6.88
C LYS A 66 -45.85 -43.60 -6.00
N ILE A 67 -45.78 -44.17 -4.81
CA ILE A 67 -44.62 -44.04 -3.91
C ILE A 67 -43.45 -44.88 -4.41
N GLN A 68 -43.70 -46.08 -4.97
CA GLN A 68 -42.65 -46.86 -5.65
C GLN A 68 -42.12 -46.15 -6.90
N GLN A 69 -42.98 -45.46 -7.64
CA GLN A 69 -42.61 -44.68 -8.81
C GLN A 69 -41.79 -43.44 -8.41
N LEU A 70 -42.17 -42.75 -7.31
CA LEU A 70 -41.38 -41.65 -6.74
C LEU A 70 -40.04 -42.13 -6.17
N LEU A 71 -39.98 -43.28 -5.50
CA LEU A 71 -38.73 -43.87 -5.01
C LEU A 71 -37.81 -44.27 -6.17
N ASN A 72 -38.37 -44.64 -7.33
CA ASN A 72 -37.58 -44.91 -8.52
C ASN A 72 -37.06 -43.64 -9.21
N THR A 73 -37.76 -42.50 -9.13
CA THR A 73 -37.29 -41.21 -9.65
C THR A 73 -36.40 -40.44 -8.67
N LEU A 74 -36.50 -40.73 -7.37
CA LEU A 74 -35.64 -40.20 -6.30
C LEU A 74 -34.38 -41.05 -6.06
N LYS A 75 -34.20 -42.16 -6.80
CA LYS A 75 -32.90 -42.84 -6.84
C LYS A 75 -31.89 -41.83 -7.38
N ARG A 76 -31.00 -41.36 -6.49
CA ARG A 76 -29.78 -40.63 -6.84
C ARG A 76 -29.23 -41.23 -8.14
N PRO A 77 -29.03 -40.43 -9.21
CA PRO A 77 -28.58 -40.96 -10.49
C PRO A 77 -27.38 -41.86 -10.22
N LYS A 78 -27.49 -43.12 -10.68
CA LYS A 78 -26.49 -44.15 -10.43
C LYS A 78 -25.11 -43.58 -10.69
N LYS A 79 -24.21 -43.91 -9.78
CA LYS A 79 -22.76 -43.72 -9.67
C LYS A 79 -21.99 -43.93 -11.00
N ASN A 80 -22.36 -43.17 -12.02
CA ASN A 80 -21.76 -43.03 -13.35
C ASN A 80 -21.44 -41.55 -13.61
N ARG A 81 -21.25 -40.75 -12.54
CA ARG A 81 -20.31 -39.64 -12.66
C ARG A 81 -18.97 -40.31 -12.85
N ARG A 82 -18.55 -40.34 -14.10
CA ARG A 82 -17.15 -40.58 -14.46
C ARG A 82 -16.27 -39.74 -13.50
N PRO A 83 -15.12 -40.23 -13.03
CA PRO A 83 -14.14 -39.40 -12.32
C PRO A 83 -13.97 -38.07 -13.07
N ILE A 84 -13.71 -36.97 -12.37
CA ILE A 84 -13.73 -35.64 -13.01
C ILE A 84 -12.74 -35.60 -14.18
N GLU A 85 -11.65 -36.36 -14.08
CA GLU A 85 -10.62 -36.59 -15.09
C GLU A 85 -11.18 -37.17 -16.40
N GLU A 86 -12.18 -38.05 -16.35
CA GLU A 86 -12.83 -38.64 -17.54
C GLU A 86 -13.80 -37.67 -18.25
N TYR A 87 -14.20 -36.58 -17.59
CA TYR A 87 -14.93 -35.48 -18.24
C TYR A 87 -14.00 -34.48 -18.94
N TYR A 88 -12.70 -34.48 -18.59
CA TYR A 88 -11.65 -33.62 -19.16
C TYR A 88 -10.66 -34.38 -20.05
N GLN A 89 -10.88 -35.68 -20.29
CA GLN A 89 -10.22 -36.41 -21.37
C GLN A 89 -10.83 -35.97 -22.69
N ASP A 90 -10.35 -34.84 -23.21
CA ASP A 90 -10.50 -34.55 -24.63
C ASP A 90 -9.91 -35.76 -25.38
N GLN A 91 -10.67 -36.36 -26.32
CA GLN A 91 -10.25 -37.55 -27.08
C GLN A 91 -8.96 -37.34 -27.90
N ASP A 92 -8.40 -36.13 -27.89
CA ASP A 92 -7.14 -35.72 -28.51
C ASP A 92 -6.09 -35.21 -27.49
N THR A 93 -6.20 -35.53 -26.19
CA THR A 93 -5.12 -35.25 -25.23
C THR A 93 -4.03 -36.32 -25.28
N LEU A 94 -3.39 -36.44 -26.45
CA LEU A 94 -1.97 -36.78 -26.46
C LEU A 94 -1.30 -35.68 -25.64
N ALA A 95 -0.69 -36.04 -24.50
CA ALA A 95 0.27 -35.15 -23.86
C ALA A 95 1.19 -34.65 -24.99
N PRO A 96 1.38 -33.32 -25.15
CA PRO A 96 2.20 -32.81 -26.25
C PRO A 96 3.49 -33.59 -26.23
N GLU A 97 3.76 -34.31 -27.33
CA GLU A 97 4.92 -35.18 -27.45
C GLU A 97 6.13 -34.32 -27.11
N GLU A 98 6.80 -34.61 -26.00
CA GLU A 98 7.90 -33.78 -25.51
C GLU A 98 8.94 -33.73 -26.62
N ASP A 99 9.10 -32.56 -27.25
CA ASP A 99 10.05 -32.37 -28.34
C ASP A 99 11.42 -32.88 -27.85
N PRO A 100 11.99 -33.95 -28.44
CA PRO A 100 13.25 -34.52 -28.00
C PRO A 100 14.41 -33.51 -28.10
N ASN A 101 14.23 -32.48 -28.94
CA ASN A 101 15.18 -31.38 -29.13
C ASN A 101 14.85 -30.15 -28.26
N ALA A 102 13.80 -30.21 -27.42
CA ALA A 102 13.51 -29.14 -26.48
C ALA A 102 14.71 -28.93 -25.55
N PRO A 103 15.18 -27.68 -25.38
CA PRO A 103 16.28 -27.40 -24.48
C PRO A 103 15.87 -27.78 -23.05
N LYS A 104 16.54 -28.78 -22.49
CA LYS A 104 16.37 -29.15 -21.08
C LYS A 104 16.97 -28.07 -20.19
N PRO A 105 16.38 -27.79 -19.01
CA PRO A 105 17.01 -26.89 -18.05
C PRO A 105 18.42 -27.41 -17.73
N VAL A 106 19.42 -26.58 -18.01
CA VAL A 106 20.83 -26.91 -17.81
C VAL A 106 21.32 -26.15 -16.58
N GLY A 107 22.05 -26.86 -15.70
CA GLY A 107 22.63 -26.28 -14.50
C GLY A 107 22.07 -26.85 -13.21
N PRO A 108 22.66 -26.48 -12.06
CA PRO A 108 22.19 -26.93 -10.76
C PRO A 108 20.81 -26.34 -10.45
N ASN A 109 19.98 -27.12 -9.74
CA ASN A 109 18.73 -26.60 -9.18
C ASN A 109 19.05 -25.41 -8.28
N MET A 110 18.43 -24.25 -8.54
CA MET A 110 18.58 -23.08 -7.68
C MET A 110 18.06 -23.43 -6.27
N GLN A 111 18.91 -23.26 -5.26
CA GLN A 111 18.49 -23.32 -3.87
C GLN A 111 18.24 -21.90 -3.35
N PRO A 112 17.24 -21.70 -2.47
CA PRO A 112 17.03 -20.41 -1.83
C PRO A 112 18.29 -19.95 -1.09
N ALA A 113 18.78 -18.75 -1.39
CA ALA A 113 19.89 -18.17 -0.65
C ALA A 113 19.42 -17.80 0.76
N VAL A 114 20.10 -18.32 1.78
CA VAL A 114 19.88 -17.92 3.18
C VAL A 114 20.69 -16.65 3.44
N GLY A 115 20.00 -15.55 3.71
CA GLY A 115 20.64 -14.27 4.05
C GLY A 115 21.36 -14.31 5.41
N VAL A 116 22.20 -13.31 5.66
CA VAL A 116 22.86 -13.15 6.96
C VAL A 116 21.79 -13.01 8.06
N PRO A 117 21.84 -13.82 9.13
CA PRO A 117 20.92 -13.68 10.24
C PRO A 117 20.97 -12.26 10.81
N VAL A 118 19.80 -11.73 11.12
CA VAL A 118 19.63 -10.42 11.76
C VAL A 118 20.09 -10.57 13.21
N GLU A 119 21.39 -10.39 13.47
CA GLU A 119 22.01 -10.57 14.78
C GLU A 119 21.32 -9.68 15.82
N SER A 120 21.01 -10.23 17.00
CA SER A 120 20.50 -9.45 18.13
C SER A 120 21.60 -8.51 18.65
N ARG A 121 21.77 -7.34 18.01
CA ARG A 121 22.64 -6.29 18.56
C ARG A 121 22.01 -5.77 19.85
N HIS A 122 22.76 -5.81 20.95
CA HIS A 122 22.31 -5.35 22.27
C HIS A 122 21.85 -3.88 22.31
N HIS A 123 22.09 -3.10 21.25
CA HIS A 123 21.76 -1.68 21.13
C HIS A 123 20.59 -1.37 20.19
N TRP A 124 19.83 -2.38 19.73
CA TRP A 124 18.67 -2.11 18.88
C TRP A 124 17.51 -1.47 19.64
N HIS A 125 16.90 -0.47 19.01
CA HIS A 125 15.68 0.12 19.54
C HIS A 125 14.55 -0.91 19.59
N ARG A 126 13.74 -0.80 20.65
CA ARG A 126 12.58 -1.68 20.87
C ARG A 126 11.42 -1.41 19.90
N SER A 127 11.42 -0.26 19.24
CA SER A 127 10.51 0.07 18.14
C SER A 127 10.99 1.33 17.43
N LEU A 128 10.31 1.66 16.33
CA LEU A 128 10.57 2.87 15.57
C LEU A 128 10.31 4.15 16.39
N GLU A 129 9.24 4.20 17.18
CA GLU A 129 8.93 5.34 18.06
C GLU A 129 10.02 5.58 19.10
N ALA A 130 10.55 4.48 19.66
CA ALA A 130 11.64 4.55 20.64
C ALA A 130 12.92 5.08 20.01
N ALA A 131 13.21 4.72 18.75
CA ALA A 131 14.34 5.25 18.00
C ALA A 131 14.19 6.76 17.77
N VAL A 132 13.03 7.19 17.24
CA VAL A 132 12.73 8.61 17.00
C VAL A 132 12.82 9.43 18.29
N GLN A 133 12.28 8.93 19.40
CA GLN A 133 12.39 9.58 20.71
C GLN A 133 13.83 9.64 21.24
N HIS A 134 14.60 8.58 21.04
CA HIS A 134 16.02 8.54 21.41
C HIS A 134 16.80 9.65 20.67
N TYR A 135 16.71 9.67 19.33
CA TYR A 135 17.41 10.66 18.50
C TYR A 135 16.86 12.09 18.66
N SER A 136 15.60 12.27 19.05
CA SER A 136 15.08 13.56 19.49
C SER A 136 15.85 14.13 20.68
N SER A 137 16.39 13.26 21.53
CA SER A 137 17.11 13.63 22.76
C SER A 137 18.62 13.72 22.52
N THR A 138 19.22 12.74 21.84
CA THR A 138 20.67 12.67 21.60
C THR A 138 21.12 13.53 20.42
N LEU A 139 20.30 13.63 19.38
CA LEU A 139 20.58 14.34 18.12
C LEU A 139 19.57 15.47 17.85
N ALA A 140 19.08 16.13 18.91
CA ALA A 140 17.95 17.08 18.86
C ALA A 140 18.05 18.14 17.73
N LYS A 141 19.26 18.70 17.54
CA LYS A 141 19.54 19.76 16.56
C LYS A 141 20.00 19.21 15.20
N SER A 142 20.34 17.92 15.12
CA SER A 142 20.78 17.29 13.88
C SER A 142 19.64 17.19 12.87
N PRO A 143 19.92 17.38 11.58
CA PRO A 143 18.91 17.28 10.54
C PRO A 143 18.45 15.83 10.41
N ALA A 144 17.13 15.63 10.44
CA ALA A 144 16.51 14.35 10.12
C ALA A 144 16.15 14.32 8.63
N ILE A 145 15.50 15.38 8.14
CA ILE A 145 15.07 15.52 6.75
C ILE A 145 15.44 16.90 6.24
N SER A 146 16.18 16.93 5.13
CA SER A 146 16.40 18.09 4.28
C SER A 146 15.74 17.88 2.92
N VAL A 147 15.27 18.96 2.32
CA VAL A 147 14.65 18.94 1.00
C VAL A 147 15.40 19.90 0.07
N VAL A 148 15.65 19.46 -1.15
CA VAL A 148 16.22 20.27 -2.23
C VAL A 148 15.10 21.03 -2.92
N ASP A 149 15.29 22.34 -3.12
CA ASP A 149 14.34 23.18 -3.86
C ASP A 149 14.62 23.17 -5.38
N PRO A 150 13.72 23.72 -6.22
CA PRO A 150 13.92 23.78 -7.67
C PRO A 150 15.18 24.53 -8.14
N HIS A 151 15.83 25.30 -7.27
CA HIS A 151 17.10 25.98 -7.55
C HIS A 151 18.33 25.16 -7.10
N GLY A 152 18.13 23.92 -6.65
CA GLY A 152 19.21 23.05 -6.18
C GLY A 152 19.72 23.39 -4.77
N LYS A 153 19.02 24.27 -4.03
CA LYS A 153 19.42 24.65 -2.67
C LYS A 153 18.80 23.69 -1.64
N VAL A 154 19.63 23.26 -0.70
CA VAL A 154 19.23 22.36 0.40
C VAL A 154 18.71 23.17 1.58
N SER A 155 17.55 22.80 2.10
CA SER A 155 17.00 23.35 3.33
C SER A 155 16.69 22.24 4.35
N VAL A 156 17.00 22.47 5.62
CA VAL A 156 16.66 21.53 6.71
C VAL A 156 15.17 21.69 7.03
N ALA A 157 14.36 20.78 6.51
CA ALA A 157 12.91 20.79 6.69
C ALA A 157 12.51 20.32 8.11
N ALA A 158 13.24 19.35 8.67
CA ALA A 158 13.07 18.88 10.05
C ALA A 158 14.39 18.42 10.68
N THR A 159 14.64 18.85 11.92
CA THR A 159 15.60 18.20 12.82
C THR A 159 14.89 17.08 13.60
N TYR A 160 15.63 16.17 14.22
CA TYR A 160 15.02 15.10 15.03
C TYR A 160 14.08 15.63 16.13
N SER A 161 14.48 16.72 16.80
CA SER A 161 13.61 17.36 17.79
C SER A 161 12.36 17.99 17.15
N LYS A 162 12.49 18.65 15.99
CA LYS A 162 11.32 19.23 15.30
C LYS A 162 10.36 18.14 14.80
N LEU A 163 10.88 17.07 14.21
CA LEU A 163 10.09 15.95 13.72
C LEU A 163 9.29 15.31 14.86
N THR A 164 9.96 14.95 15.96
CA THR A 164 9.32 14.30 17.11
C THR A 164 8.28 15.20 17.76
N ASN A 165 8.63 16.46 18.02
CA ASN A 165 7.71 17.41 18.65
C ASN A 165 6.47 17.69 17.79
N ARG A 166 6.63 17.85 16.47
CA ARG A 166 5.49 18.06 15.57
C ARG A 166 4.64 16.79 15.48
N SER A 167 5.26 15.62 15.41
CA SER A 167 4.55 14.33 15.37
C SER A 167 3.72 14.09 16.62
N GLN A 168 4.26 14.40 17.81
CA GLN A 168 3.52 14.31 19.07
C GLN A 168 2.34 15.30 19.14
N ARG A 169 2.46 16.49 18.52
CA ARG A 169 1.32 17.41 18.38
C ARG A 169 0.22 16.83 17.50
N VAL A 170 0.60 16.23 16.37
CA VAL A 170 -0.36 15.52 15.50
C VAL A 170 -1.03 14.39 16.28
N ALA A 171 -0.27 13.56 17.00
CA ALA A 171 -0.79 12.48 17.82
C ALA A 171 -1.79 12.95 18.89
N SER A 172 -1.38 13.94 19.70
CA SER A 172 -2.21 14.52 20.76
C SER A 172 -3.47 15.21 20.20
N TYR A 173 -3.35 15.90 19.07
CA TYR A 173 -4.49 16.53 18.41
C TYR A 173 -5.49 15.50 17.89
N MET A 174 -5.01 14.42 17.24
CA MET A 174 -5.87 13.34 16.76
C MET A 174 -6.68 12.69 17.88
N LEU A 175 -6.01 12.38 18.98
CA LEU A 175 -6.60 11.64 20.09
C LEU A 175 -7.50 12.47 21.00
N ASN A 176 -7.42 13.81 20.97
CA ASN A 176 -8.14 14.65 21.94
C ASN A 176 -9.00 15.76 21.34
N LYS A 177 -8.75 16.19 20.09
CA LYS A 177 -9.26 17.46 19.59
C LYS A 177 -9.76 17.47 18.15
N LEU A 178 -9.86 16.32 17.47
CA LEU A 178 -10.46 16.31 16.13
C LEU A 178 -11.94 16.76 16.21
N GLY A 179 -12.21 17.91 15.59
CA GLY A 179 -13.52 18.56 15.60
C GLY A 179 -14.60 17.70 14.95
N GLY A 180 -15.84 17.86 15.40
CA GLY A 180 -17.01 17.13 14.89
C GLY A 180 -17.49 15.96 15.75
N GLY A 181 -17.00 15.83 16.99
CA GLY A 181 -17.46 14.81 17.95
C GLY A 181 -16.95 13.39 17.67
N LYS A 182 -16.13 13.18 16.64
CA LYS A 182 -15.48 11.90 16.33
C LYS A 182 -14.01 11.96 16.70
N MET A 183 -13.71 11.44 17.87
CA MET A 183 -12.35 11.27 18.35
C MET A 183 -11.73 10.02 17.71
N VAL A 184 -10.60 10.18 17.00
CA VAL A 184 -9.85 9.04 16.45
C VAL A 184 -9.29 8.23 17.60
N GLN A 185 -9.47 6.91 17.54
CA GLN A 185 -9.00 5.99 18.58
C GLN A 185 -7.74 5.25 18.11
N PRO A 186 -6.90 4.76 19.04
CA PRO A 186 -5.89 3.75 18.72
C PRO A 186 -6.50 2.58 17.93
N GLY A 187 -5.85 2.19 16.83
CA GLY A 187 -6.33 1.17 15.89
C GLY A 187 -7.19 1.71 14.74
N ASP A 188 -7.57 3.00 14.77
CA ASP A 188 -8.26 3.61 13.63
C ASP A 188 -7.33 3.80 12.43
N ARG A 189 -7.92 3.84 11.22
CA ARG A 189 -7.19 4.10 9.98
C ARG A 189 -7.37 5.55 9.56
N VAL A 190 -6.28 6.20 9.18
CA VAL A 190 -6.28 7.62 8.78
C VAL A 190 -5.54 7.77 7.46
N ALA A 191 -6.14 8.48 6.50
CA ALA A 191 -5.48 8.78 5.24
C ALA A 191 -4.41 9.86 5.43
N LEU A 192 -3.24 9.67 4.81
CA LEU A 192 -2.20 10.70 4.70
C LEU A 192 -2.15 11.21 3.27
N VAL A 193 -2.44 12.49 3.06
CA VAL A 193 -2.54 13.11 1.74
C VAL A 193 -1.57 14.29 1.66
N PHE A 194 -0.43 14.07 1.02
CA PHE A 194 0.66 15.04 0.92
C PHE A 194 1.25 15.02 -0.48
N ARG A 195 1.68 16.17 -0.98
CA ARG A 195 2.32 16.26 -2.30
C ARG A 195 3.72 15.61 -2.28
N PRO A 196 4.26 15.17 -3.44
CA PRO A 196 5.56 14.52 -3.51
C PRO A 196 6.74 15.35 -2.98
N ASP A 197 6.65 16.68 -2.93
CA ASP A 197 7.68 17.60 -2.41
C ASP A 197 7.65 17.76 -0.88
N GLU A 198 6.66 17.18 -0.19
CA GLU A 198 6.38 17.42 1.23
C GLU A 198 6.86 16.30 2.16
N ALA A 199 8.07 15.78 1.92
CA ALA A 199 8.63 14.63 2.65
C ALA A 199 8.61 14.80 4.18
N ALA A 200 8.94 16.01 4.68
CA ALA A 200 8.99 16.28 6.11
C ALA A 200 7.59 16.37 6.76
N GLN A 201 6.60 16.91 6.04
CA GLN A 201 5.21 16.99 6.49
C GLN A 201 4.59 15.60 6.51
N PHE A 202 4.81 14.82 5.45
CA PHE A 202 4.40 13.42 5.39
C PHE A 202 4.99 12.61 6.56
N ALA A 203 6.31 12.67 6.76
CA ALA A 203 6.96 11.96 7.87
C ALA A 203 6.41 12.40 9.23
N THR A 204 6.16 13.70 9.43
CA THR A 204 5.55 14.23 10.64
C THR A 204 4.15 13.61 10.89
N ALA A 205 3.32 13.50 9.85
CA ALA A 205 1.99 12.92 9.96
C ALA A 205 2.05 11.41 10.22
N LEU A 206 2.93 10.70 9.51
CA LEU A 206 3.17 9.27 9.68
C LEU A 206 3.60 8.93 11.11
N TYR A 207 4.63 9.62 11.62
CA TYR A 207 5.07 9.43 13.01
C TYR A 207 4.00 9.87 14.00
N GLY A 208 3.20 10.89 13.68
CA GLY A 208 2.04 11.28 14.48
C GLY A 208 1.01 10.16 14.62
N CYS A 209 0.69 9.46 13.53
CA CYS A 209 -0.18 8.28 13.57
C CYS A 209 0.43 7.16 14.41
N ILE A 210 1.71 6.84 14.18
CA ILE A 210 2.42 5.79 14.93
C ILE A 210 2.45 6.11 16.43
N PHE A 211 2.78 7.36 16.83
CA PHE A 211 2.74 7.79 18.24
C PHE A 211 1.32 7.73 18.83
N ALA A 212 0.27 7.90 18.03
CA ALA A 212 -1.12 7.78 18.45
C ALA A 212 -1.65 6.33 18.40
N ALA A 213 -0.82 5.35 18.02
CA ALA A 213 -1.25 3.99 17.71
C ALA A 213 -2.39 3.92 16.66
N VAL A 214 -2.43 4.89 15.76
CA VAL A 214 -3.32 4.99 14.60
C VAL A 214 -2.60 4.44 13.38
N ILE A 215 -3.33 3.83 12.45
CA ILE A 215 -2.81 3.15 11.26
C ILE A 215 -2.89 4.10 10.06
N PRO A 216 -1.78 4.71 9.62
CA PRO A 216 -1.78 5.58 8.46
C PRO A 216 -1.92 4.79 7.15
N VAL A 217 -2.65 5.38 6.21
CA VAL A 217 -2.80 4.93 4.83
C VAL A 217 -2.32 6.06 3.91
N ALA A 218 -1.09 5.96 3.41
CA ALA A 218 -0.54 6.98 2.53
C ALA A 218 -1.19 6.90 1.15
N ILE A 219 -1.73 8.01 0.64
CA ILE A 219 -2.35 8.09 -0.68
C ILE A 219 -1.87 9.31 -1.45
N GLU A 220 -1.90 9.23 -2.77
CA GLU A 220 -1.64 10.40 -3.61
C GLU A 220 -2.79 11.42 -3.52
N PRO A 221 -2.49 12.73 -3.59
CA PRO A 221 -3.51 13.77 -3.65
C PRO A 221 -4.44 13.56 -4.86
N PRO A 222 -5.77 13.49 -4.65
CA PRO A 222 -6.71 13.37 -5.76
C PRO A 222 -6.73 14.68 -6.58
N VAL A 223 -6.48 14.57 -7.88
CA VAL A 223 -6.34 15.72 -8.78
C VAL A 223 -7.69 16.16 -9.36
N THR A 224 -8.58 15.20 -9.64
CA THR A 224 -9.89 15.47 -10.24
C THR A 224 -11.00 14.69 -9.52
N LYS A 225 -12.24 15.15 -9.69
CA LYS A 225 -13.42 14.52 -9.07
C LYS A 225 -13.69 13.11 -9.58
N ASP A 226 -13.40 12.87 -10.86
CA ASP A 226 -13.85 11.69 -11.62
C ASP A 226 -12.68 10.86 -12.17
N ASP A 227 -11.52 10.89 -11.51
CA ASP A 227 -10.40 10.01 -11.86
C ASP A 227 -10.70 8.54 -11.49
N PRO A 228 -10.65 7.59 -12.45
CA PRO A 228 -10.87 6.17 -12.16
C PRO A 228 -9.87 5.59 -11.16
N GLY A 229 -8.60 6.00 -11.22
CA GLY A 229 -7.57 5.54 -10.27
C GLY A 229 -7.87 6.02 -8.85
N GLY A 230 -8.17 7.31 -8.71
CA GLY A 230 -8.62 7.92 -7.47
C GLY A 230 -9.89 7.25 -6.92
N GLN A 231 -10.85 6.87 -7.75
CA GLN A 231 -12.05 6.13 -7.31
C GLN A 231 -11.71 4.80 -6.63
N GLN A 232 -10.76 4.04 -7.17
CA GLN A 232 -10.34 2.75 -6.60
C GLN A 232 -9.67 2.93 -5.24
N VAL A 233 -8.82 3.95 -5.10
CA VAL A 233 -8.26 4.35 -3.80
C VAL A 233 -9.38 4.77 -2.84
N GLY A 234 -10.38 5.53 -3.32
CA GLY A 234 -11.57 5.90 -2.54
C GLY A 234 -12.32 4.69 -1.99
N PHE A 235 -12.56 3.67 -2.83
CA PHE A 235 -13.20 2.43 -2.39
C PHE A 235 -12.38 1.69 -1.34
N LEU A 236 -11.05 1.65 -1.49
CA LEU A 236 -10.15 1.10 -0.48
C LEU A 236 -10.25 1.87 0.84
N LEU A 237 -10.24 3.21 0.82
CA LEU A 237 -10.43 4.01 2.04
C LEU A 237 -11.78 3.71 2.72
N GLY A 238 -12.84 3.55 1.91
CA GLY A 238 -14.16 3.16 2.39
C GLY A 238 -14.19 1.77 3.04
N SER A 239 -13.55 0.77 2.43
CA SER A 239 -13.48 -0.60 2.98
C SER A 239 -12.60 -0.67 4.23
N LEU A 240 -11.59 0.18 4.32
CA LEU A 240 -10.79 0.39 5.52
C LEU A 240 -11.51 1.26 6.56
N GLY A 241 -12.74 1.73 6.32
CA GLY A 241 -13.48 2.57 7.26
C GLY A 241 -12.77 3.87 7.63
N VAL A 242 -11.98 4.44 6.73
CA VAL A 242 -11.27 5.70 6.95
C VAL A 242 -12.27 6.85 6.92
N THR A 243 -12.26 7.67 7.97
CA THR A 243 -13.13 8.85 8.08
C THR A 243 -12.35 10.15 8.22
N VAL A 244 -11.03 10.08 8.40
CA VAL A 244 -10.16 11.22 8.66
C VAL A 244 -9.00 11.22 7.67
N ALA A 245 -8.66 12.40 7.16
CA ALA A 245 -7.50 12.62 6.31
C ALA A 245 -6.61 13.72 6.91
N LEU A 246 -5.32 13.44 7.03
CA LEU A 246 -4.29 14.39 7.39
C LEU A 246 -3.61 14.94 6.14
N THR A 247 -3.37 16.24 6.11
CA THR A 247 -2.71 16.91 5.00
C THR A 247 -1.88 18.12 5.46
N SER A 248 -1.22 18.80 4.53
CA SER A 248 -0.58 20.11 4.73
C SER A 248 -1.54 21.23 4.29
N GLU A 249 -1.27 22.46 4.72
CA GLU A 249 -2.01 23.63 4.25
C GLU A 249 -1.87 23.81 2.74
N ALA A 250 -0.65 23.62 2.21
CA ALA A 250 -0.39 23.76 0.78
C ALA A 250 -1.14 22.70 -0.05
N THR A 251 -1.16 21.45 0.42
CA THR A 251 -1.93 20.38 -0.24
C THR A 251 -3.43 20.63 -0.12
N ALA A 252 -3.94 21.03 1.05
CA ALA A 252 -5.35 21.37 1.23
C ALA A 252 -5.84 22.49 0.30
N LYS A 253 -4.99 23.48 0.02
CA LYS A 253 -5.30 24.56 -0.94
C LYS A 253 -5.28 24.10 -2.38
N ALA A 254 -4.44 23.12 -2.72
CA ALA A 254 -4.33 22.57 -4.07
C ALA A 254 -5.43 21.56 -4.42
N LEU A 255 -6.11 20.99 -3.41
CA LEU A 255 -7.21 20.04 -3.62
C LEU A 255 -8.45 20.72 -4.22
N PRO A 256 -9.19 20.03 -5.13
CA PRO A 256 -10.43 20.54 -5.70
C PRO A 256 -11.46 21.00 -4.64
N LYS A 257 -12.00 22.20 -4.83
CA LYS A 257 -12.98 22.84 -3.94
C LYS A 257 -14.39 22.88 -4.55
N GLU A 258 -15.41 22.87 -3.71
CA GLU A 258 -16.79 23.11 -4.14
C GLU A 258 -16.90 24.54 -4.70
N GLU A 259 -17.61 24.71 -5.82
CA GLU A 259 -17.84 26.04 -6.39
C GLU A 259 -18.48 26.98 -5.36
N GLY A 260 -17.85 28.15 -5.17
CA GLY A 260 -18.33 29.17 -4.23
C GLY A 260 -18.08 28.86 -2.74
N LYS A 261 -17.31 27.81 -2.39
CA LYS A 261 -16.94 27.50 -0.99
C LYS A 261 -15.47 27.10 -0.87
N ASP A 262 -14.88 27.25 0.31
CA ASP A 262 -13.51 26.76 0.62
C ASP A 262 -13.50 25.30 1.12
N HIS A 263 -14.55 24.53 0.82
CA HIS A 263 -14.66 23.13 1.23
C HIS A 263 -14.12 22.21 0.14
N ILE A 264 -13.30 21.24 0.53
CA ILE A 264 -12.83 20.17 -0.37
C ILE A 264 -14.03 19.35 -0.82
N ILE A 265 -14.14 19.08 -2.12
CA ILE A 265 -15.25 18.31 -2.68
C ILE A 265 -15.31 16.89 -2.12
N LEU A 266 -16.48 16.27 -2.16
CA LEU A 266 -16.59 14.82 -2.05
C LEU A 266 -16.19 14.19 -3.39
N PHE A 267 -15.04 13.52 -3.40
CA PHE A 267 -14.57 12.74 -4.55
C PHE A 267 -15.47 11.53 -4.80
N LYS A 268 -15.70 11.19 -6.07
CA LYS A 268 -16.53 10.04 -6.43
C LYS A 268 -15.89 8.75 -5.89
N GLY A 269 -16.68 7.88 -5.25
CA GLY A 269 -16.20 6.61 -4.70
C GLY A 269 -15.46 6.71 -3.36
N TRP A 270 -15.23 7.92 -2.83
CA TRP A 270 -14.55 8.11 -1.55
C TRP A 270 -15.53 8.12 -0.37
N PRO A 271 -15.11 7.69 0.83
CA PRO A 271 -15.87 7.95 2.05
C PRO A 271 -15.91 9.45 2.32
N ARG A 272 -16.85 9.89 3.17
CA ARG A 272 -16.84 11.26 3.68
C ARG A 272 -15.67 11.43 4.64
N LEU A 273 -14.66 12.17 4.20
CA LEU A 273 -13.46 12.45 4.98
C LEU A 273 -13.58 13.80 5.69
N THR A 274 -13.20 13.81 6.96
CA THR A 274 -12.89 15.05 7.69
C THR A 274 -11.41 15.35 7.50
N TRP A 275 -11.12 16.49 6.89
CA TRP A 275 -9.76 16.91 6.52
C TRP A 275 -9.14 17.74 7.65
N PHE A 276 -7.91 17.43 8.01
CA PHE A 276 -7.15 18.17 9.02
C PHE A 276 -5.76 18.53 8.51
N VAL A 277 -5.41 19.80 8.69
CA VAL A 277 -4.06 20.30 8.43
C VAL A 277 -3.18 19.97 9.64
N THR A 278 -2.03 19.38 9.39
CA THR A 278 -1.07 18.94 10.43
C THR A 278 -0.17 20.06 10.95
N GLU A 279 -0.31 21.25 10.39
CA GLU A 279 0.46 22.45 10.72
C GLU A 279 -0.29 23.31 11.75
N HIS A 280 0.45 24.19 12.43
CA HIS A 280 -0.11 25.12 13.43
C HIS A 280 -0.89 24.48 14.60
N LEU A 281 -0.68 23.18 14.85
CA LEU A 281 -1.32 22.48 15.94
C LEU A 281 -0.85 22.99 17.32
N PRO A 282 -1.75 22.99 18.32
CA PRO A 282 -1.43 23.42 19.68
C PRO A 282 -0.29 22.59 20.26
N LYS A 283 0.42 23.16 21.25
CA LYS A 283 1.42 22.40 22.01
C LYS A 283 0.73 21.23 22.71
N VAL A 284 1.45 20.11 22.77
CA VAL A 284 1.07 18.94 23.56
C VAL A 284 0.97 19.36 25.03
N SER A 285 -0.09 18.90 25.71
CA SER A 285 -0.26 19.16 27.13
C SER A 285 0.81 18.42 27.95
N LYS A 286 1.22 18.95 29.11
CA LYS A 286 2.30 18.37 29.92
C LYS A 286 1.98 16.97 30.48
N ASP A 287 0.69 16.69 30.66
CA ASP A 287 0.11 15.43 31.13
C ASP A 287 -0.19 14.44 29.99
N TRP A 288 -0.06 14.85 28.73
CA TRP A 288 -0.28 13.94 27.61
C TRP A 288 0.87 12.94 27.51
N SER A 289 0.50 11.68 27.33
CA SER A 289 1.41 10.61 26.98
C SER A 289 0.84 9.82 25.79
N PRO A 290 1.70 9.20 24.96
CA PRO A 290 1.24 8.27 23.94
C PRO A 290 0.42 7.13 24.56
N PRO A 291 -0.60 6.60 23.84
CA PRO A 291 -1.33 5.43 24.30
C PRO A 291 -0.40 4.22 24.48
N PRO A 292 -0.84 3.21 25.25
CA PRO A 292 -0.11 1.95 25.36
C PRO A 292 0.23 1.38 23.99
N ARG A 293 1.44 0.85 23.88
CA ARG A 293 1.93 0.26 22.63
C ARG A 293 1.02 -0.91 22.22
N PRO A 294 0.55 -0.97 20.96
CA PRO A 294 -0.17 -2.13 20.45
C PRO A 294 0.69 -3.40 20.44
N GLN A 295 0.05 -4.57 20.33
CA GLN A 295 0.73 -5.85 20.18
C GLN A 295 1.60 -5.89 18.91
N ALA A 296 2.57 -6.81 18.88
CA ALA A 296 3.57 -6.86 17.82
C ALA A 296 2.99 -7.24 16.44
N ASP A 297 1.91 -7.99 16.42
CA ASP A 297 1.14 -8.41 15.25
C ASP A 297 0.10 -7.38 14.79
N ALA A 298 -0.15 -6.34 15.58
CA ALA A 298 -1.06 -5.26 15.19
C ALA A 298 -0.50 -4.51 13.95
N PRO A 299 -1.37 -4.10 13.00
CA PRO A 299 -0.96 -3.25 11.89
C PRO A 299 -0.39 -1.91 12.38
N THR A 300 0.66 -1.43 11.72
CA THR A 300 1.29 -0.14 12.00
C THR A 300 1.12 0.88 10.90
N TYR A 301 0.90 0.44 9.66
CA TYR A 301 0.52 1.25 8.50
C TYR A 301 0.02 0.32 7.38
N ILE A 302 -0.62 0.91 6.36
CA ILE A 302 -1.09 0.19 5.18
C ILE A 302 -0.49 0.85 3.94
N GLU A 303 0.20 0.05 3.12
CA GLU A 303 0.58 0.45 1.76
C GLU A 303 -0.54 0.07 0.81
N TYR A 304 -0.81 0.86 -0.22
CA TYR A 304 -1.73 0.44 -1.27
C TYR A 304 -0.97 0.18 -2.56
N SER A 305 -1.43 -0.83 -3.30
CA SER A 305 -0.93 -1.17 -4.63
C SER A 305 -2.09 -1.29 -5.60
N THR A 306 -1.89 -0.81 -6.82
CA THR A 306 -2.86 -1.01 -7.90
C THR A 306 -2.62 -2.36 -8.57
N MET A 307 -3.64 -3.18 -8.62
CA MET A 307 -3.64 -4.51 -9.23
C MET A 307 -3.77 -4.41 -10.76
N LYS A 308 -3.49 -5.51 -11.48
CA LYS A 308 -3.56 -5.56 -12.95
C LYS A 308 -4.96 -5.26 -13.51
N ASP A 309 -6.00 -5.55 -12.74
CA ASP A 309 -7.40 -5.25 -13.07
C ASP A 309 -7.81 -3.81 -12.71
N GLY A 310 -6.87 -3.00 -12.21
CA GLY A 310 -7.08 -1.62 -11.79
C GLY A 310 -7.61 -1.46 -10.36
N SER A 311 -7.93 -2.56 -9.66
CA SER A 311 -8.40 -2.48 -8.26
C SER A 311 -7.26 -2.06 -7.32
N ALA A 312 -7.61 -1.39 -6.22
CA ALA A 312 -6.67 -1.01 -5.17
C ALA A 312 -6.63 -2.07 -4.06
N LEU A 313 -5.45 -2.61 -3.77
CA LEU A 313 -5.21 -3.57 -2.69
C LEU A 313 -4.46 -2.87 -1.55
N GLY A 314 -4.96 -2.98 -0.32
CA GLY A 314 -4.26 -2.55 0.89
C GLY A 314 -3.42 -3.68 1.49
N VAL A 315 -2.13 -3.44 1.68
CA VAL A 315 -1.18 -4.34 2.35
C VAL A 315 -0.91 -3.81 3.75
N ALA A 316 -1.48 -4.49 4.75
CA ALA A 316 -1.25 -4.14 6.15
C ALA A 316 0.13 -4.63 6.61
N VAL A 317 0.97 -3.70 7.06
CA VAL A 317 2.29 -4.02 7.62
C VAL A 317 2.20 -4.00 9.14
N THR A 318 2.59 -5.09 9.78
CA THR A 318 2.54 -5.22 11.25
C THR A 318 3.72 -4.52 11.92
N ARG A 319 3.60 -4.22 13.22
CA ARG A 319 4.68 -3.60 14.00
C ARG A 319 5.94 -4.46 14.02
N SER A 320 5.80 -5.78 14.14
CA SER A 320 6.91 -6.73 14.10
C SER A 320 7.56 -6.80 12.73
N ALA A 321 6.77 -6.75 11.65
CA ALA A 321 7.27 -6.71 10.28
C ALA A 321 8.07 -5.43 10.03
N LEU A 322 7.52 -4.26 10.38
CA LEU A 322 8.22 -2.97 10.26
C LEU A 322 9.55 -2.99 11.01
N LEU A 323 9.55 -3.41 12.28
CA LEU A 323 10.76 -3.42 13.11
C LEU A 323 11.82 -4.39 12.57
N THR A 324 11.40 -5.59 12.17
CA THR A 324 12.29 -6.59 11.55
C THR A 324 12.87 -6.03 10.25
N HIS A 325 12.05 -5.38 9.42
CA HIS A 325 12.49 -4.80 8.16
C HIS A 325 13.54 -3.69 8.37
N CYS A 326 13.31 -2.76 9.30
CA CYS A 326 14.31 -1.76 9.66
C CYS A 326 15.63 -2.41 10.07
N ARG A 327 15.61 -3.45 10.92
CA ARG A 327 16.81 -4.15 11.39
C ARG A 327 17.54 -4.89 10.26
N SER A 328 16.79 -5.54 9.37
CA SER A 328 17.33 -6.20 8.19
C SER A 328 18.03 -5.20 7.27
N LEU A 329 17.38 -4.09 6.94
CA LEU A 329 17.98 -3.03 6.10
C LEU A 329 19.19 -2.39 6.78
N SER A 330 19.12 -2.12 8.08
CA SER A 330 20.26 -1.58 8.84
C SER A 330 21.48 -2.50 8.77
N THR A 331 21.26 -3.81 8.80
CA THR A 331 22.33 -4.82 8.74
C THR A 331 22.84 -4.99 7.31
N ALA A 332 21.94 -5.14 6.34
CA ALA A 332 22.29 -5.37 4.93
C ALA A 332 22.99 -4.16 4.30
N CYS A 333 22.55 -2.95 4.64
CA CYS A 333 23.11 -1.71 4.13
C CYS A 333 24.19 -1.09 5.04
N LEU A 334 24.50 -1.74 6.16
CA LEU A 334 25.50 -1.29 7.14
C LEU A 334 25.27 0.14 7.66
N TYR A 335 24.02 0.54 7.85
CA TYR A 335 23.66 1.88 8.29
C TYR A 335 24.26 2.23 9.65
N LYS A 336 24.83 3.44 9.73
CA LYS A 336 25.40 4.00 10.94
C LYS A 336 24.84 5.39 11.23
N GLU A 337 24.66 5.66 12.52
CA GLU A 337 24.24 6.97 12.99
C GLU A 337 25.07 8.11 12.38
N GLY A 338 24.38 9.16 11.94
CA GLY A 338 25.00 10.33 11.33
C GLY A 338 25.35 10.19 9.84
N GLU A 339 25.15 9.02 9.22
CA GLU A 339 25.26 8.87 7.77
C GLU A 339 24.11 9.58 7.05
N VAL A 340 24.34 9.89 5.78
CA VAL A 340 23.39 10.65 4.95
C VAL A 340 22.77 9.73 3.89
N ILE A 341 21.47 9.84 3.67
CA ILE A 341 20.78 9.22 2.54
C ILE A 341 20.42 10.30 1.54
N VAL A 342 20.89 10.19 0.30
CA VAL A 342 20.36 10.98 -0.82
C VAL A 342 19.24 10.16 -1.47
N CYS A 343 18.01 10.68 -1.41
CA CYS A 343 16.82 9.98 -1.88
C CYS A 343 16.14 10.76 -2.99
N THR A 344 15.95 10.14 -4.16
CA THR A 344 15.06 10.63 -5.22
C THR A 344 13.73 9.89 -5.25
N GLU A 345 13.65 8.76 -4.54
CA GLU A 345 12.47 7.91 -4.45
C GLU A 345 11.36 8.53 -3.60
N ASP A 346 10.12 8.21 -3.95
CA ASP A 346 8.94 8.73 -3.25
C ASP A 346 8.92 8.28 -1.77
N PRO A 347 9.03 9.20 -0.80
CA PRO A 347 9.10 8.85 0.62
C PRO A 347 7.80 8.24 1.17
N LYS A 348 6.72 8.23 0.38
CA LYS A 348 5.41 7.75 0.79
C LYS A 348 5.17 6.26 0.50
N ARG A 349 6.03 5.62 -0.30
CA ARG A 349 5.83 4.23 -0.76
C ARG A 349 7.15 3.48 -0.99
N SER A 350 7.07 2.15 -0.99
CA SER A 350 8.15 1.27 -1.43
C SER A 350 9.51 1.59 -0.77
N ILE A 351 10.60 1.54 -1.54
CA ILE A 351 11.97 1.75 -1.06
C ILE A 351 12.19 3.13 -0.43
N GLY A 352 11.53 4.19 -0.93
CA GLY A 352 11.62 5.53 -0.37
C GLY A 352 11.03 5.58 1.05
N LEU A 353 9.87 4.96 1.27
CA LEU A 353 9.29 4.84 2.61
C LEU A 353 10.17 4.00 3.54
N TRP A 354 10.58 2.82 3.10
CA TRP A 354 11.33 1.88 3.94
C TRP A 354 12.70 2.43 4.34
N HIS A 355 13.45 3.02 3.41
CA HIS A 355 14.79 3.51 3.68
C HIS A 355 14.80 4.95 4.18
N ALA A 356 14.16 5.88 3.46
CA ALA A 356 14.31 7.31 3.69
C ALA A 356 13.36 7.87 4.77
N VAL A 357 12.35 7.11 5.20
CA VAL A 357 11.48 7.54 6.31
C VAL A 357 11.67 6.63 7.51
N MET A 358 11.43 5.33 7.37
CA MET A 358 11.40 4.39 8.49
C MET A 358 12.81 4.03 8.99
N THR A 359 13.63 3.44 8.12
CA THR A 359 14.94 2.91 8.53
C THR A 359 15.94 4.04 8.82
N ALA A 360 15.86 5.15 8.09
CA ALA A 360 16.66 6.34 8.38
C ALA A 360 16.45 6.84 9.81
N ALA A 361 15.20 7.02 10.23
CA ALA A 361 14.91 7.46 11.59
C ALA A 361 15.23 6.38 12.64
N TYR A 362 15.14 5.09 12.27
CA TYR A 362 15.55 3.99 13.15
C TYR A 362 17.05 4.00 13.47
N ASN A 363 17.90 4.52 12.58
CA ASN A 363 19.36 4.54 12.77
C ASN A 363 19.94 5.95 13.03
N GLY A 364 19.13 6.99 13.11
CA GLY A 364 19.65 8.35 13.34
C GLY A 364 20.33 8.94 12.10
N LEU A 365 19.88 8.58 10.90
CA LEU A 365 20.43 9.06 9.63
C LEU A 365 19.90 10.45 9.27
N HIS A 366 20.59 11.16 8.38
CA HIS A 366 20.12 12.39 7.77
C HIS A 366 19.65 12.12 6.33
N VAL A 367 18.40 12.42 6.02
CA VAL A 367 17.85 12.25 4.68
C VAL A 367 17.90 13.56 3.92
N VAL A 368 18.50 13.57 2.75
CA VAL A 368 18.47 14.65 1.77
C VAL A 368 17.58 14.19 0.61
N TYR A 369 16.35 14.67 0.60
CA TYR A 369 15.36 14.31 -0.41
C TYR A 369 15.41 15.28 -1.59
N VAL A 370 15.47 14.74 -2.81
CA VAL A 370 15.42 15.47 -4.07
C VAL A 370 14.08 15.17 -4.74
N PRO A 371 13.10 16.09 -4.65
CA PRO A 371 11.76 15.85 -5.18
C PRO A 371 11.71 15.66 -6.71
N PRO A 372 10.70 14.96 -7.25
CA PRO A 372 10.56 14.73 -8.69
C PRO A 372 10.51 16.02 -9.53
N ASN A 373 9.87 17.08 -9.04
CA ASN A 373 9.83 18.36 -9.77
C ASN A 373 11.22 19.00 -9.89
N VAL A 374 12.12 18.79 -8.92
CA VAL A 374 13.52 19.22 -9.00
C VAL A 374 14.27 18.35 -10.01
N MET A 375 14.02 17.04 -10.03
CA MET A 375 14.63 16.13 -11.01
C MET A 375 14.24 16.48 -12.45
N THR A 376 13.04 17.01 -12.67
CA THR A 376 12.60 17.51 -13.99
C THR A 376 13.34 18.78 -14.41
N THR A 377 13.58 19.73 -13.49
CA THR A 377 14.21 21.02 -13.83
C THR A 377 15.74 21.01 -13.74
N LEU A 378 16.29 20.16 -12.86
CA LEU A 378 17.72 20.02 -12.58
C LEU A 378 18.07 18.52 -12.38
N PRO A 379 18.20 17.73 -13.46
CA PRO A 379 18.45 16.29 -13.37
C PRO A 379 19.76 15.90 -12.67
N THR A 380 20.72 16.83 -12.55
CA THR A 380 22.01 16.63 -11.87
C THR A 380 21.97 17.01 -10.38
N ALA A 381 20.83 17.46 -9.85
CA ALA A 381 20.71 17.92 -8.46
C ALA A 381 21.16 16.85 -7.46
N TRP A 382 20.76 15.59 -7.66
CA TRP A 382 21.13 14.47 -6.79
C TRP A 382 22.64 14.18 -6.81
N LEU A 383 23.30 14.29 -7.96
CA LEU A 383 24.77 14.15 -8.08
C LEU A 383 25.48 15.24 -7.27
N HIS A 384 25.01 16.47 -7.36
CA HIS A 384 25.54 17.57 -6.54
C HIS A 384 25.35 17.30 -5.04
N MET A 385 24.24 16.67 -4.64
CA MET A 385 24.02 16.28 -3.23
C MET A 385 25.03 15.21 -2.79
N ILE A 386 25.25 14.19 -3.61
CA ILE A 386 26.26 13.16 -3.32
C ILE A 386 27.65 13.80 -3.17
N GLN A 387 28.04 14.66 -4.11
CA GLN A 387 29.33 15.34 -4.06
C GLN A 387 29.46 16.22 -2.81
N ARG A 388 28.40 16.95 -2.45
CA ARG A 388 28.37 17.85 -1.28
C ARG A 388 28.56 17.07 0.04
N HIS A 389 28.01 15.86 0.12
CA HIS A 389 28.04 15.03 1.33
C HIS A 389 29.17 13.99 1.36
N LYS A 390 30.12 14.03 0.40
CA LYS A 390 31.48 13.44 0.44
C LYS A 390 31.59 11.99 0.99
N GLY A 391 30.84 11.05 0.42
CA GLY A 391 31.15 9.61 0.55
C GLY A 391 30.60 8.87 1.77
N ASN A 392 29.94 9.54 2.73
CA ASN A 392 29.16 8.88 3.81
C ASN A 392 27.68 8.71 3.39
N ASN A 393 27.45 8.46 2.11
CA ASN A 393 26.13 8.57 1.50
C ASN A 393 25.63 7.21 1.02
N ILE A 394 24.38 6.90 1.36
CA ILE A 394 23.61 5.88 0.66
C ILE A 394 22.75 6.56 -0.39
N ILE A 395 22.68 5.98 -1.58
CA ILE A 395 21.98 6.54 -2.73
C ILE A 395 20.75 5.68 -3.00
N LEU A 396 19.58 6.31 -3.03
CA LEU A 396 18.32 5.69 -3.46
C LEU A 396 17.87 6.41 -4.72
N VAL A 397 18.12 5.79 -5.86
CA VAL A 397 17.81 6.32 -7.21
C VAL A 397 17.36 5.16 -8.08
N ASP A 398 16.19 5.30 -8.71
CA ASP A 398 15.75 4.45 -9.82
C ASP A 398 16.40 4.94 -11.14
N PHE A 399 16.89 4.00 -11.97
CA PHE A 399 17.65 4.29 -13.20
C PHE A 399 16.81 4.12 -14.46
#